data_AF-A0A1E5R5J4-F1
#
_entry.id   AF-A0A1E5R5J4-F1
#
_cell.length_a   1.000
_cell.length_b   1.000
_cell.length_c   1.000
_cell.angle_alpha   90.00
_cell.angle_beta   90.00
_cell.angle_gamma   90.00
#
_symmetry.space_group_name_H-M   'P 1'
#
loop_
_entity.id
_entity.type
_entity.pdbx_description
1 polymer ?
#
loop_
_entity_poly.entity_id
_entity_poly.type
_entity_poly.pdbx_seq_one_letter_code
_entity_poly.pdbx_strand_id
1 'polypeptide(L)'
;MGTAKRTKRQSLMKEVTPEIMSNSLAANQLSFKGDKKTAKQDPSSRAPSKKEQKRALLYGSQRKSKHQRELLAKRVEKNLPILNKSIKTGLKIKTGKKGKKFIEDNDTLILQRIAKTIGDKQDEVIESKLEKDRRLEEIRELKRMEIERKEKEKEEKLENAKLDIKAKASNARSARRKNKREQFKKEKQDELLRMTEESEAPKKKVKKSVAFAGFD
;
A
#
# COMPACT_ATOMS: atom_id res chain seq x y z
N MET A 1 -40.05 -17.55 28.83
CA MET A 1 -39.26 -18.52 29.62
C MET A 1 -37.80 -18.09 29.62
N GLY A 2 -37.36 -17.30 30.61
CA GLY A 2 -35.99 -16.83 30.72
C GLY A 2 -35.11 -17.86 31.44
N THR A 3 -33.98 -18.26 30.84
CA THR A 3 -33.05 -19.21 31.46
C THR A 3 -32.23 -18.51 32.54
N ALA A 4 -32.46 -18.85 33.80
CA ALA A 4 -31.72 -18.33 34.94
C ALA A 4 -30.21 -18.64 34.82
N LYS A 5 -29.36 -17.62 34.97
CA LYS A 5 -27.90 -17.78 35.03
C LYS A 5 -27.56 -18.54 36.31
N ARG A 6 -27.13 -19.82 36.19
CA ARG A 6 -26.56 -20.56 37.33
C ARG A 6 -25.34 -19.81 37.86
N THR A 7 -25.44 -19.25 39.05
CA THR A 7 -24.28 -18.75 39.79
C THR A 7 -23.45 -19.96 40.22
N LYS A 8 -22.14 -19.90 39.93
CA LYS A 8 -21.18 -20.94 40.28
C LYS A 8 -21.10 -21.00 41.82
N ARG A 9 -21.36 -22.17 42.41
CA ARG A 9 -21.23 -22.39 43.87
C ARG A 9 -19.84 -21.91 44.31
N GLN A 10 -19.79 -20.91 45.17
CA GLN A 10 -18.53 -20.44 45.78
C GLN A 10 -18.06 -21.54 46.74
N SER A 11 -16.79 -21.93 46.65
CA SER A 11 -16.20 -22.87 47.62
C SER A 11 -16.21 -22.22 49.00
N LEU A 12 -16.74 -22.94 50.00
CA LEU A 12 -16.78 -22.49 51.41
C LEU A 12 -15.39 -22.52 52.08
N MET A 13 -14.37 -23.03 51.40
CA MET A 13 -12.99 -23.05 51.85
C MET A 13 -12.25 -21.87 51.19
N LYS A 14 -11.65 -21.00 52.02
CA LYS A 14 -10.67 -20.00 51.55
C LYS A 14 -9.37 -20.73 51.23
N GLU A 15 -9.11 -20.98 49.95
CA GLU A 15 -7.80 -21.43 49.51
C GLU A 15 -6.82 -20.25 49.58
N VAL A 16 -5.76 -20.38 50.38
CA VAL A 16 -4.69 -19.39 50.45
C VAL A 16 -3.77 -19.61 49.25
N THR A 17 -4.13 -19.00 48.13
CA THR A 17 -3.26 -18.95 46.96
C THR A 17 -2.31 -17.74 47.05
N PRO A 18 -1.02 -17.89 46.72
CA PRO A 18 -0.10 -16.75 46.72
C PRO A 18 -0.60 -15.64 45.78
N GLU A 19 -0.57 -14.39 46.24
CA GLU A 19 -1.09 -13.21 45.52
C GLU A 19 -0.43 -13.02 44.14
N ILE A 20 0.79 -13.52 43.98
CA ILE A 20 1.55 -13.52 42.73
C ILE A 20 0.82 -14.28 41.61
N MET A 21 0.02 -15.29 41.96
CA MET A 21 -0.69 -16.13 40.98
C MET A 21 -2.09 -15.62 40.65
N SER A 22 -2.75 -14.93 41.57
CA SER A 22 -4.12 -14.43 41.40
C SER A 22 -4.16 -12.97 40.94
N ASN A 23 -3.17 -12.14 41.33
CA ASN A 23 -3.15 -10.71 41.06
C ASN A 23 -2.17 -10.35 39.94
N SER A 24 -2.70 -9.86 38.81
CA SER A 24 -1.91 -9.49 37.63
C SER A 24 -0.95 -8.31 37.89
N LEU A 25 -1.26 -7.43 38.84
CA LEU A 25 -0.39 -6.31 39.17
C LEU A 25 0.85 -6.80 39.93
N ALA A 26 0.67 -7.71 40.88
CA ALA A 26 1.77 -8.33 41.64
C ALA A 26 2.69 -9.17 40.74
N ALA A 27 2.13 -9.91 39.78
CA ALA A 27 2.90 -10.68 38.80
C ALA A 27 3.84 -9.81 37.92
N ASN A 28 3.44 -8.57 37.63
CA ASN A 28 4.24 -7.67 36.80
C ASN A 28 5.38 -6.97 37.56
N GLN A 29 5.34 -6.95 38.89
CA GLN A 29 6.37 -6.33 39.74
C GLN A 29 7.58 -7.24 39.98
N LEU A 30 7.45 -8.55 39.75
CA LEU A 30 8.56 -9.49 39.89
C LEU A 30 9.47 -9.48 38.65
N SER A 31 10.77 -9.36 38.88
CA SER A 31 11.81 -9.46 37.85
C SER A 31 11.94 -10.88 37.28
N PHE A 32 11.55 -11.90 38.04
CA PHE A 32 11.61 -13.31 37.66
C PHE A 32 10.24 -13.79 37.15
N LYS A 33 9.98 -13.59 35.85
CA LYS A 33 8.84 -14.21 35.19
C LYS A 33 9.20 -15.67 34.91
N GLY A 34 8.89 -16.57 35.84
CA GLY A 34 9.06 -18.01 35.60
C GLY A 34 8.37 -18.39 34.28
N ASP A 35 9.13 -19.00 33.37
CA ASP A 35 8.64 -19.45 32.06
C ASP A 35 7.55 -20.51 32.27
N LYS A 36 6.31 -20.07 32.42
CA LYS A 36 5.15 -20.93 32.24
C LYS A 36 5.15 -21.30 30.75
N LYS A 37 5.85 -22.39 30.43
CA LYS A 37 5.75 -23.10 29.15
C LYS A 37 4.29 -23.55 29.03
N THR A 38 3.44 -22.65 28.54
CA THR A 38 2.13 -23.03 28.06
C THR A 38 2.40 -24.02 26.94
N ALA A 39 2.00 -25.28 27.14
CA ALA A 39 2.04 -26.28 26.09
C ALA A 39 1.42 -25.64 24.85
N LYS A 40 2.14 -25.65 23.72
CA LYS A 40 1.65 -25.11 22.45
C LYS A 40 0.34 -25.83 22.14
N GLN A 41 -0.79 -25.21 22.46
CA GLN A 41 -2.11 -25.69 22.08
C GLN A 41 -2.14 -25.73 20.56
N ASP A 42 -2.58 -26.85 19.98
CA ASP A 42 -2.72 -26.97 18.54
C ASP A 42 -3.58 -25.82 18.01
N PRO A 43 -3.18 -25.15 16.92
CA PRO A 43 -3.92 -24.02 16.39
C PRO A 43 -5.36 -24.39 15.95
N SER A 44 -5.66 -25.68 15.82
CA SER A 44 -7.00 -26.21 15.54
C SER A 44 -7.90 -26.33 16.78
N SER A 45 -7.36 -26.42 18.00
CA SER A 45 -8.15 -26.53 19.24
C SER A 45 -8.62 -25.18 19.78
N ARG A 46 -8.12 -24.08 19.20
CA ARG A 46 -8.43 -22.73 19.65
C ARG A 46 -9.79 -22.29 19.12
N ALA A 47 -10.68 -21.93 20.04
CA ALA A 47 -11.98 -21.34 19.69
C ALA A 47 -11.78 -20.13 18.75
N PRO A 48 -12.59 -19.99 17.68
CA PRO A 48 -12.40 -18.96 16.68
C PRO A 48 -12.56 -17.57 17.30
N SER A 49 -11.67 -16.66 16.93
CA SER A 49 -11.67 -15.30 17.43
C SER A 49 -12.95 -14.56 17.04
N LYS A 50 -13.35 -13.54 17.82
CA LYS A 50 -14.51 -12.69 17.53
C LYS A 50 -14.44 -12.05 16.13
N LYS A 51 -13.22 -11.81 15.61
CA LYS A 51 -12.96 -11.32 14.25
C LYS A 51 -13.25 -12.38 13.20
N GLU A 52 -12.86 -13.63 13.43
CA GLU A 52 -13.16 -14.76 12.53
C GLU A 52 -14.67 -15.06 12.50
N GLN A 53 -15.35 -15.00 13.64
CA GLN A 53 -16.80 -15.17 13.71
C GLN A 53 -17.55 -14.08 12.92
N LYS A 54 -17.18 -12.80 13.09
CA LYS A 54 -17.76 -11.70 12.30
C LYS A 54 -17.47 -11.84 10.80
N ARG A 55 -16.27 -12.29 10.43
CA ARG A 55 -15.89 -12.52 9.03
C ARG A 55 -16.66 -13.69 8.42
N ALA A 56 -16.90 -14.76 9.17
CA ALA A 56 -17.70 -15.90 8.75
C ALA A 56 -19.17 -15.54 8.56
N LEU A 57 -19.73 -14.66 9.42
CA LEU A 57 -21.08 -14.13 9.24
C LEU A 57 -21.20 -13.26 7.97
N LEU A 58 -20.21 -12.42 7.68
CA LEU A 58 -20.27 -11.47 6.57
C LEU A 58 -20.01 -12.12 5.19
N TYR A 59 -19.11 -13.11 5.12
CA TYR A 59 -18.65 -13.70 3.86
C TYR A 59 -18.94 -15.21 3.73
N GLY A 60 -19.62 -15.81 4.71
CA GLY A 60 -19.80 -17.26 4.83
C GLY A 60 -18.54 -17.99 5.31
N SER A 61 -18.70 -19.23 5.79
CA SER A 61 -17.58 -20.10 6.22
C SER A 61 -16.67 -20.57 5.06
N GLN A 62 -17.03 -20.23 3.82
CA GLN A 62 -16.48 -20.81 2.59
C GLN A 62 -15.61 -19.83 1.81
N ARG A 63 -14.80 -19.01 2.49
CA ARG A 63 -13.68 -18.37 1.79
C ARG A 63 -12.59 -19.40 1.54
N LYS A 64 -12.74 -20.11 0.42
CA LYS A 64 -11.70 -20.94 -0.18
C LYS A 64 -10.38 -20.16 -0.21
N SER A 65 -9.30 -20.83 0.22
CA SER A 65 -7.96 -20.24 0.26
C SER A 65 -7.57 -19.71 -1.12
N LYS A 66 -6.59 -18.80 -1.20
CA LYS A 66 -6.10 -18.25 -2.48
C LYS A 66 -5.77 -19.38 -3.48
N HIS A 67 -5.19 -20.46 -2.97
CA HIS A 67 -4.87 -21.68 -3.73
C HIS A 67 -6.13 -22.37 -4.30
N GLN A 68 -7.17 -22.57 -3.49
CA GLN A 68 -8.41 -23.21 -3.95
C GLN A 68 -9.16 -22.36 -4.99
N ARG A 69 -9.10 -21.02 -4.90
CA ARG A 69 -9.66 -20.14 -5.92
C ARG A 69 -8.90 -20.24 -7.23
N GLU A 70 -7.58 -20.31 -7.16
CA GLU A 70 -6.74 -20.49 -8.34
C GLU A 70 -7.01 -21.84 -9.04
N LEU A 71 -7.19 -22.91 -8.26
CA LEU A 71 -7.58 -24.22 -8.81
C LEU A 71 -8.95 -24.19 -9.47
N LEU A 72 -9.93 -23.52 -8.87
CA LEU A 72 -11.26 -23.33 -9.47
C LEU A 72 -11.19 -22.50 -10.75
N ALA A 73 -10.43 -21.40 -10.75
CA ALA A 73 -10.22 -20.58 -11.93
C ALA A 73 -9.58 -21.39 -13.06
N LYS A 74 -8.52 -22.18 -12.78
CA LYS A 74 -7.90 -23.08 -13.76
C LYS A 74 -8.86 -24.14 -14.29
N ARG A 75 -9.77 -24.65 -13.45
CA ARG A 75 -10.80 -25.63 -13.87
C ARG A 75 -11.82 -25.00 -14.80
N VAL A 76 -12.26 -23.78 -14.49
CA VAL A 76 -13.17 -23.01 -15.33
C VAL A 76 -12.49 -22.66 -16.65
N GLU A 77 -11.26 -22.16 -16.63
CA GLU A 77 -10.46 -21.82 -17.81
C GLU A 77 -10.29 -22.98 -18.81
N LYS A 78 -10.26 -24.23 -18.34
CA LYS A 78 -10.19 -25.42 -19.22
C LYS A 78 -11.48 -25.70 -20.00
N ASN A 79 -12.62 -25.25 -19.49
CA ASN A 79 -13.93 -25.51 -20.09
C ASN A 79 -14.42 -24.36 -21.00
N LEU A 80 -13.72 -23.22 -21.01
CA LEU A 80 -14.05 -22.10 -21.88
C LEU A 80 -13.28 -22.21 -23.20
N PRO A 81 -13.92 -21.90 -24.36
CA PRO A 81 -13.21 -21.80 -25.62
C PRO A 81 -12.13 -20.71 -25.52
N ILE A 82 -10.93 -21.04 -26.00
CA ILE A 82 -9.79 -20.14 -25.96
C ILE A 82 -9.98 -19.09 -27.06
N LEU A 83 -10.38 -17.88 -26.69
CA LEU A 83 -10.36 -16.72 -27.59
C LEU A 83 -8.92 -16.44 -28.06
N ASN A 84 -8.77 -15.86 -29.25
CA ASN A 84 -7.48 -15.39 -29.76
C ASN A 84 -6.90 -14.34 -28.80
N LYS A 85 -5.98 -14.76 -27.93
CA LYS A 85 -5.27 -13.90 -26.99
C LYS A 85 -4.11 -13.22 -27.75
N SER A 86 -3.86 -11.94 -27.46
CA SER A 86 -2.67 -11.28 -27.97
C SER A 86 -1.41 -11.99 -27.44
N ILE A 87 -0.53 -12.41 -28.35
CA ILE A 87 0.78 -12.96 -28.00
C ILE A 87 1.58 -11.79 -27.43
N LYS A 88 1.82 -11.79 -26.11
CA LYS A 88 2.78 -10.87 -25.51
C LYS A 88 4.19 -11.33 -25.90
N THR A 89 4.65 -10.91 -27.07
CA THR A 89 6.02 -11.12 -27.57
C THR A 89 6.98 -10.28 -26.74
N GLY A 90 7.29 -10.76 -25.54
CA GLY A 90 8.25 -10.14 -24.65
C GLY A 90 9.04 -11.23 -23.96
N LEU A 91 10.08 -11.75 -24.63
CA LEU A 91 11.16 -12.42 -23.91
C LEU A 91 11.74 -11.39 -22.94
N LYS A 92 11.37 -11.49 -21.66
CA LYS A 92 12.10 -10.80 -20.61
C LYS A 92 13.49 -11.42 -20.60
N ILE A 93 14.47 -10.71 -21.17
CA ILE A 93 15.88 -11.09 -21.10
C ILE A 93 16.20 -11.18 -19.60
N LYS A 94 16.38 -12.40 -19.11
CA LYS A 94 16.82 -12.63 -17.74
C LYS A 94 18.27 -12.18 -17.71
N THR A 95 18.54 -11.00 -17.15
CA THR A 95 19.91 -10.56 -16.95
C THR A 95 20.57 -11.51 -15.95
N GLY A 96 21.51 -12.32 -16.44
CA GLY A 96 22.37 -13.19 -15.63
C GLY A 96 21.86 -14.60 -15.32
N LYS A 97 22.75 -15.41 -14.73
CA LYS A 97 22.49 -16.77 -14.25
C LYS A 97 21.53 -16.74 -13.04
N LYS A 98 20.50 -17.60 -13.03
CA LYS A 98 19.51 -17.71 -11.95
C LYS A 98 20.23 -17.90 -10.59
N GLY A 99 19.95 -17.02 -9.63
CA GLY A 99 20.52 -17.09 -8.27
C GLY A 99 21.81 -16.30 -8.06
N LYS A 100 22.47 -15.81 -9.12
CA LYS A 100 23.61 -14.89 -9.00
C LYS A 100 23.14 -13.47 -9.31
N LYS A 101 23.28 -12.58 -8.34
CA LYS A 101 23.07 -11.14 -8.54
C LYS A 101 24.42 -10.54 -8.88
N PHE A 102 24.59 -10.13 -10.13
CA PHE A 102 25.77 -9.37 -10.54
C PHE A 102 25.63 -7.96 -10.00
N ILE A 103 26.70 -7.48 -9.39
CA ILE A 103 26.86 -6.09 -9.00
C ILE A 103 27.61 -5.43 -10.15
N GLU A 104 27.25 -4.20 -10.50
CA GLU A 104 27.92 -3.46 -11.56
C GLU A 104 29.34 -3.09 -11.10
N ASP A 105 30.31 -3.11 -12.03
CA ASP A 105 31.72 -2.82 -11.71
C ASP A 105 31.93 -1.38 -11.19
N ASN A 106 30.94 -0.51 -11.40
CA ASN A 106 30.94 0.88 -10.94
C ASN A 106 30.61 1.04 -9.44
N ASP A 107 30.01 0.03 -8.80
CA ASP A 107 29.59 0.11 -7.40
C ASP A 107 30.75 -0.22 -6.45
N THR A 108 31.75 0.67 -6.43
CA THR A 108 32.98 0.56 -5.64
C THR A 108 32.73 0.27 -4.17
N LEU A 109 31.72 0.89 -3.55
CA LEU A 109 31.34 0.65 -2.15
C LEU A 109 30.93 -0.79 -1.89
N ILE A 110 30.12 -1.38 -2.78
CA ILE A 110 29.61 -2.74 -2.62
C ILE A 110 30.74 -3.74 -2.89
N LEU A 111 31.58 -3.46 -3.90
CA LEU A 111 32.76 -4.26 -4.20
C LEU A 111 33.76 -4.29 -3.04
N GLN A 112 34.10 -3.13 -2.47
CA GLN A 112 34.98 -3.01 -1.31
C GLN A 112 34.43 -3.77 -0.10
N ARG A 113 33.13 -3.63 0.20
CA ARG A 113 32.48 -4.39 1.27
C ARG A 113 32.64 -5.89 1.06
N ILE A 114 32.36 -6.37 -0.16
CA ILE A 114 32.44 -7.80 -0.48
C ILE A 114 33.88 -8.28 -0.35
N ALA A 115 34.83 -7.57 -0.94
CA ALA A 115 36.25 -7.90 -0.88
C ALA A 115 36.73 -8.03 0.57
N LYS A 116 36.47 -7.02 1.42
CA LYS A 116 36.84 -7.07 2.85
C LYS A 116 36.17 -8.22 3.59
N THR A 117 34.87 -8.45 3.37
CA THR A 117 34.15 -9.55 4.03
C THR A 117 34.59 -10.94 3.58
N ILE A 118 35.15 -11.07 2.37
CA ILE A 118 35.70 -12.34 1.87
C ILE A 118 37.11 -12.53 2.43
N GLY A 119 37.95 -11.51 2.38
CA GLY A 119 39.29 -11.52 2.98
C GLY A 119 39.24 -11.95 4.44
N ASP A 120 38.40 -11.30 5.26
CA ASP A 120 38.23 -11.63 6.68
C ASP A 120 37.78 -13.08 6.95
N LYS A 121 37.15 -13.75 5.98
CA LYS A 121 36.69 -15.14 6.13
C LYS A 121 37.71 -16.17 5.66
N GLN A 122 38.53 -15.81 4.67
CA GLN A 122 39.44 -16.72 4.00
C GLN A 122 40.87 -16.60 4.54
N ASP A 123 41.25 -15.39 4.94
CA ASP A 123 42.59 -15.12 5.43
C ASP A 123 42.63 -15.36 6.94
N GLU A 124 43.29 -16.44 7.36
CA GLU A 124 43.63 -16.69 8.77
C GLU A 124 44.80 -15.79 9.19
N VAL A 125 44.53 -14.49 9.33
CA VAL A 125 45.54 -13.52 9.74
C VAL A 125 45.73 -13.58 11.25
N ILE A 126 46.96 -13.87 11.69
CA ILE A 126 47.35 -13.76 13.09
C ILE A 126 47.57 -12.27 13.39
N GLU A 127 46.53 -11.62 13.90
CA GLU A 127 46.52 -10.20 14.22
C GLU A 127 46.19 -9.95 15.69
N SER A 128 46.53 -8.75 16.17
CA SER A 128 46.15 -8.32 17.51
C SER A 128 44.64 -8.12 17.62
N LYS A 129 44.08 -8.25 18.84
CA LYS A 129 42.63 -8.04 19.08
C LYS A 129 42.16 -6.66 18.59
N LEU A 130 43.01 -5.64 18.73
CA LEU A 130 42.70 -4.28 18.31
C LEU A 130 42.59 -4.13 16.79
N GLU A 131 43.42 -4.85 16.03
CA GLU A 131 43.37 -4.83 14.56
C GLU A 131 42.12 -5.54 14.04
N LYS A 132 41.77 -6.67 14.66
CA LYS A 132 40.53 -7.39 14.36
C LYS A 132 39.29 -6.52 14.58
N ASP A 133 39.24 -5.80 15.71
CA ASP A 133 38.12 -4.92 16.02
C ASP A 133 38.01 -3.77 15.01
N ARG A 134 39.15 -3.18 14.59
CA ARG A 134 39.19 -2.15 13.54
C ARG A 134 38.68 -2.67 12.18
N ARG A 135 39.10 -3.87 11.75
CA ARG A 135 38.59 -4.49 10.50
C ARG A 135 37.08 -4.71 10.54
N LEU A 136 36.57 -5.22 11.66
CA LEU A 136 35.14 -5.41 11.86
C LEU A 136 34.37 -4.08 11.86
N GLU A 137 34.95 -3.02 12.41
CA GLU A 137 34.38 -1.67 12.36
C GLU A 137 34.33 -1.12 10.94
N GLU A 138 35.40 -1.26 10.16
CA GLU A 138 35.42 -0.87 8.74
C GLU A 138 34.32 -1.58 7.93
N ILE A 139 34.12 -2.89 8.15
CA ILE A 139 33.04 -3.63 7.48
C ILE A 139 31.66 -3.11 7.91
N ARG A 140 31.49 -2.78 9.20
CA ARG A 140 30.24 -2.22 9.72
C ARG A 140 29.96 -0.84 9.10
N GLU A 141 30.97 0.00 8.97
CA GLU A 141 30.87 1.32 8.32
C GLU A 141 30.48 1.20 6.85
N LEU A 142 31.18 0.35 6.08
CA LEU A 142 30.81 0.08 4.69
C LEU A 142 29.37 -0.42 4.55
N LYS A 143 28.92 -1.26 5.49
CA LYS A 143 27.53 -1.75 5.52
C LYS A 143 26.53 -0.65 5.87
N ARG A 144 26.85 0.26 6.79
CA ARG A 144 26.01 1.42 7.11
C ARG A 144 25.86 2.32 5.89
N MET A 145 26.96 2.67 5.21
CA MET A 145 26.92 3.47 3.99
C MET A 145 26.09 2.84 2.87
N GLU A 146 26.15 1.50 2.69
CA GLU A 146 25.31 0.81 1.72
C GLU A 146 23.82 0.91 2.07
N ILE A 147 23.47 0.79 3.36
CA ILE A 147 22.09 0.91 3.83
C ILE A 147 21.59 2.35 3.60
N GLU A 148 22.38 3.35 3.97
CA GLU A 148 22.04 4.77 3.76
C GLU A 148 21.83 5.08 2.28
N ARG A 149 22.69 4.58 1.38
CA ARG A 149 22.50 4.76 -0.07
C ARG A 149 21.18 4.14 -0.55
N LYS A 150 20.85 2.93 -0.08
CA LYS A 150 19.57 2.27 -0.40
C LYS A 150 18.36 2.98 0.18
N GLU A 151 18.50 3.62 1.33
CA GLU A 151 17.43 4.41 1.95
C GLU A 151 17.20 5.70 1.16
N LYS A 152 18.27 6.43 0.83
CA LYS A 152 18.21 7.62 -0.05
C LYS A 152 17.55 7.30 -1.39
N GLU A 153 17.95 6.22 -2.06
CA GLU A 153 17.33 5.80 -3.32
C GLU A 153 15.82 5.49 -3.19
N LYS A 154 15.38 4.95 -2.05
CA LYS A 154 13.96 4.69 -1.81
C LYS A 154 13.22 6.00 -1.55
N GLU A 155 13.80 6.90 -0.78
CA GLU A 155 13.24 8.22 -0.50
C GLU A 155 13.11 9.04 -1.79
N GLU A 156 14.15 9.10 -2.61
CA GLU A 156 14.12 9.76 -3.92
C GLU A 156 13.03 9.19 -4.83
N LYS A 157 12.88 7.86 -4.90
CA LYS A 157 11.80 7.22 -5.68
C LYS A 157 10.42 7.63 -5.17
N LEU A 158 10.24 7.74 -3.86
CA LEU A 158 8.97 8.16 -3.27
C LEU A 158 8.69 9.65 -3.50
N GLU A 159 9.69 10.51 -3.36
CA GLU A 159 9.55 11.95 -3.61
C GLU A 159 9.28 12.23 -5.09
N ASN A 160 9.99 11.58 -6.00
CA ASN A 160 9.73 11.67 -7.44
C ASN A 160 8.30 11.23 -7.78
N ALA A 161 7.83 10.11 -7.22
CA ALA A 161 6.46 9.66 -7.42
C ALA A 161 5.42 10.65 -6.85
N LYS A 162 5.69 11.27 -5.70
CA LYS A 162 4.82 12.32 -5.13
C LYS A 162 4.78 13.56 -6.03
N LEU A 163 5.94 14.00 -6.53
CA LEU A 163 6.05 15.14 -7.45
C LEU A 163 5.32 14.86 -8.76
N ASP A 164 5.47 13.66 -9.33
CA ASP A 164 4.78 13.25 -10.54
C ASP A 164 3.25 13.29 -10.37
N ILE A 165 2.74 12.80 -9.23
CA ILE A 165 1.31 12.83 -8.93
C ILE A 165 0.83 14.28 -8.80
N LYS A 166 1.57 15.13 -8.10
CA LYS A 166 1.25 16.56 -7.95
C LYS A 166 1.26 17.29 -9.30
N ALA A 167 2.27 17.03 -10.13
CA ALA A 167 2.40 17.62 -11.46
C ALA A 167 1.26 17.19 -12.38
N LYS A 168 0.94 15.88 -12.43
CA LYS A 168 -0.21 15.35 -13.19
C LYS A 168 -1.53 15.97 -12.74
N ALA A 169 -1.73 16.10 -11.43
CA ALA A 169 -2.93 16.72 -10.88
C ALA A 169 -3.03 18.22 -11.23
N SER A 170 -1.91 18.96 -11.15
CA SER A 170 -1.83 20.37 -11.53
C SER A 170 -2.13 20.58 -13.02
N ASN A 171 -1.49 19.81 -13.88
CA ASN A 171 -1.68 19.86 -15.33
C ASN A 171 -3.11 19.53 -15.73
N ALA A 172 -3.72 18.52 -15.09
CA ALA A 172 -5.13 18.19 -15.33
C ALA A 172 -6.08 19.35 -14.93
N ARG A 173 -5.78 20.04 -13.82
CA ARG A 173 -6.57 21.22 -13.40
C ARG A 173 -6.39 22.39 -14.35
N SER A 174 -5.16 22.67 -14.81
CA SER A 174 -4.90 23.77 -15.75
C SER A 174 -5.57 23.49 -17.10
N ALA A 175 -5.49 22.25 -17.60
CA ALA A 175 -6.15 21.82 -18.83
C ALA A 175 -7.67 21.97 -18.72
N ARG A 176 -8.30 21.54 -17.60
CA ARG A 176 -9.74 21.76 -17.37
C ARG A 176 -10.13 23.24 -17.38
N ARG A 177 -9.33 24.11 -16.75
CA ARG A 177 -9.56 25.56 -16.73
C ARG A 177 -9.44 26.16 -18.13
N LYS A 178 -8.43 25.75 -18.90
CA LYS A 178 -8.20 26.20 -20.28
C LYS A 178 -9.36 25.76 -21.18
N ASN A 179 -9.74 24.48 -21.14
CA ASN A 179 -10.85 23.95 -21.91
C ASN A 179 -12.17 24.65 -21.58
N LYS A 180 -12.46 24.93 -20.29
CA LYS A 180 -13.65 25.68 -19.90
C LYS A 180 -13.64 27.11 -20.45
N ARG A 181 -12.48 27.78 -20.47
CA ARG A 181 -12.33 29.12 -21.05
C ARG A 181 -12.50 29.11 -22.57
N GLU A 182 -12.00 28.07 -23.25
CA GLU A 182 -12.17 27.89 -24.69
C GLU A 182 -13.62 27.57 -25.05
N GLN A 183 -14.30 26.74 -24.27
CA GLN A 183 -15.74 26.49 -24.42
C GLN A 183 -16.56 27.77 -24.27
N PHE A 184 -16.31 28.55 -23.22
CA PHE A 184 -17.02 29.82 -23.02
C PHE A 184 -16.75 30.84 -24.14
N LYS A 185 -15.53 30.87 -24.70
CA LYS A 185 -15.21 31.71 -25.86
C LYS A 185 -15.95 31.23 -27.12
N LYS A 186 -16.02 29.93 -27.35
CA LYS A 186 -16.75 29.34 -28.49
C LYS A 186 -18.24 29.60 -28.37
N GLU A 187 -18.83 29.33 -27.21
CA GLU A 187 -20.25 29.61 -26.94
C GLU A 187 -20.57 31.09 -27.19
N LYS A 188 -19.74 32.01 -26.71
CA LYS A 188 -19.92 33.44 -26.95
C LYS A 188 -19.76 33.83 -28.43
N GLN A 189 -18.85 33.18 -29.16
CA GLN A 189 -18.70 33.40 -30.61
C GLN A 189 -19.91 32.86 -31.39
N ASP A 190 -20.38 31.66 -31.05
CA ASP A 190 -21.57 31.04 -31.65
C ASP A 190 -22.84 31.86 -31.35
N GLU A 191 -22.95 32.40 -30.13
CA GLU A 191 -24.06 33.28 -29.73
C GLU A 191 -24.01 34.61 -30.50
N LEU A 192 -22.81 35.19 -30.68
CA LEU A 192 -22.63 36.40 -31.49
C LEU A 192 -22.97 36.15 -32.97
N LEU A 193 -22.58 35.00 -33.53
CA LEU A 193 -22.90 34.58 -34.89
C LEU A 193 -24.42 34.40 -35.09
N ARG A 194 -25.10 33.76 -34.13
CA ARG A 194 -26.56 33.62 -34.15
C ARG A 194 -27.28 34.96 -34.06
N MET A 195 -26.79 35.89 -33.23
CA MET A 195 -27.38 37.24 -33.16
C MET A 195 -27.17 38.05 -34.45
N THR A 196 -26.05 37.85 -35.16
CA THR A 196 -25.84 38.47 -36.48
C THR A 196 -26.74 37.87 -37.55
N GLU A 197 -26.92 36.54 -37.58
CA GLU A 197 -27.80 35.85 -38.53
C GLU A 197 -29.29 36.19 -38.30
N GLU A 198 -29.73 36.33 -37.05
CA GLU A 198 -31.11 36.77 -36.73
C GLU A 198 -31.39 38.24 -37.05
N SER A 199 -30.34 39.04 -37.30
CA SER A 199 -30.46 40.46 -37.68
C SER A 199 -30.51 40.73 -39.19
N GLU A 200 -30.26 39.72 -40.04
CA GLU A 200 -30.37 39.82 -41.50
C GLU A 200 -31.79 39.54 -42.02
N ALA A 201 -32.72 39.12 -41.16
CA ALA A 201 -34.15 39.14 -41.49
C ALA A 201 -34.70 40.56 -41.29
N PRO A 202 -35.24 41.22 -42.35
CA PRO A 202 -35.71 42.60 -42.24
C PRO A 202 -36.98 42.66 -41.38
N LYS A 203 -36.81 42.86 -40.07
CA LYS A 203 -37.92 43.22 -39.18
C LYS A 203 -38.36 44.64 -39.55
N LYS A 204 -39.46 44.74 -40.32
CA LYS A 204 -40.16 45.99 -40.62
C LYS A 204 -40.31 46.80 -39.33
N LYS A 205 -39.61 47.94 -39.25
CA LYS A 205 -39.75 48.89 -38.13
C LYS A 205 -41.19 49.40 -38.15
N VAL A 206 -42.02 48.92 -37.22
CA VAL A 206 -43.31 49.54 -36.93
C VAL A 206 -43.01 50.91 -36.34
N LYS A 207 -43.31 51.97 -37.10
CA LYS A 207 -43.19 53.35 -36.63
C LYS A 207 -44.15 53.53 -35.46
N LYS A 208 -43.65 53.98 -34.31
CA LYS A 208 -44.49 54.37 -33.18
C LYS A 208 -45.23 55.66 -33.60
N SER A 209 -46.54 55.56 -33.78
CA SER A 209 -47.40 56.72 -33.99
C SER A 209 -47.71 57.36 -32.64
N VAL A 210 -47.42 58.65 -32.50
CA VAL A 210 -47.85 59.46 -31.36
C VAL A 210 -49.27 59.93 -31.65
N ALA A 211 -50.23 59.55 -30.80
CA ALA A 211 -51.57 60.12 -30.81
C ALA A 211 -51.57 61.38 -29.94
N PHE A 212 -51.81 62.54 -30.54
CA PHE A 212 -52.18 63.74 -29.80
C PHE A 212 -53.63 63.56 -29.36
N ALA A 213 -53.85 63.46 -28.05
CA ALA A 213 -55.19 63.52 -27.48
C ALA A 213 -55.72 64.94 -27.69
N GLY A 214 -56.86 65.03 -28.36
CA GLY A 214 -57.62 66.25 -28.55
C GLY A 214 -58.12 66.81 -27.22
N PHE A 215 -58.17 68.13 -27.21
CA PHE A 215 -58.72 69.02 -26.20
C PHE A 215 -60.24 68.85 -26.11
N ASP A 216 -60.77 68.70 -24.90
CA ASP A 216 -62.10 69.15 -24.42
C ASP A 216 -62.06 69.25 -22.88
#